data_AF-A0A379A9Y4-F1
#
_entry.id   AF-A0A379A9Y4-F1
#
_cell.length_a   1.000
_cell.length_b   1.000
_cell.length_c   1.000
_cell.angle_alpha   90.00
_cell.angle_beta   90.00
_cell.angle_gamma   90.00
#
_symmetry.space_group_name_H-M   'P 1'
#
loop_
_entity.id
_entity.type
_entity.pdbx_description
1 polymer ?
#
loop_
_entity_poly.entity_id
_entity_poly.type
_entity_poly.pdbx_seq_one_letter_code
_entity_poly.pdbx_strand_id
1 'polypeptide(L)'
;MTITAGDPEPLGASYDGKGVNFTLFSQHAGRVELCLFDEQGAEQRLDLPGRSGDIWHGYVPALKPGQRYGYRVHGPWAPQQGHRFNPAKLLVDPCARAVEGDVPDDRCFMAARRSPIRMTTRRLRRSHGSSRRILTGRTTSHRVFPGVTR
;
A
#
# COMPACT_ATOMS: atom_id res chain seq x y z
N MET A 1 -0.97 -4.61 -20.09
CA MET A 1 0.07 -4.68 -19.05
C MET A 1 0.09 -6.10 -18.51
N THR A 2 1.26 -6.69 -18.27
CA THR A 2 1.42 -8.06 -17.77
C THR A 2 2.02 -8.04 -16.36
N ILE A 3 1.71 -9.04 -15.55
CA ILE A 3 2.29 -9.25 -14.22
C ILE A 3 2.96 -10.62 -14.15
N THR A 4 4.11 -10.70 -13.50
CA THR A 4 4.83 -11.96 -13.21
C THR A 4 4.91 -12.17 -11.70
N ALA A 5 5.41 -13.33 -11.24
CA ALA A 5 5.49 -13.66 -9.81
C ALA A 5 6.31 -12.64 -9.01
N GLY A 6 7.43 -12.15 -9.55
CA GLY A 6 8.33 -11.27 -8.80
C GLY A 6 8.95 -11.99 -7.60
N ASP A 7 9.25 -11.20 -6.56
CA ASP A 7 9.88 -11.70 -5.34
C ASP A 7 9.02 -11.36 -4.10
N PRO A 8 9.02 -12.19 -3.05
CA PRO A 8 8.29 -11.91 -1.82
C PRO A 8 8.92 -10.78 -0.98
N GLU A 9 10.09 -10.30 -1.37
CA GLU A 9 10.81 -9.22 -0.70
C GLU A 9 11.31 -8.19 -1.72
N PRO A 10 11.51 -6.93 -1.31
CA PRO A 10 11.17 -6.34 -0.01
C PRO A 10 9.66 -6.06 0.15
N LEU A 11 9.23 -5.76 1.38
CA LEU A 11 7.83 -5.41 1.68
C LEU A 11 7.39 -4.09 1.02
N GLY A 12 6.16 -4.07 0.49
CA GLY A 12 5.54 -2.95 -0.22
C GLY A 12 5.93 -2.88 -1.71
N ALA A 13 5.85 -1.68 -2.28
CA ALA A 13 6.26 -1.42 -3.66
C ALA A 13 7.74 -1.00 -3.76
N SER A 14 8.51 -1.72 -4.57
CA SER A 14 9.95 -1.47 -4.79
C SER A 14 10.29 -1.40 -6.27
N TYR A 15 10.91 -0.28 -6.68
CA TYR A 15 11.36 -0.06 -8.05
C TYR A 15 12.83 -0.48 -8.22
N ASP A 16 13.12 -1.28 -9.24
CA ASP A 16 14.46 -1.84 -9.52
C ASP A 16 15.18 -1.17 -10.70
N GLY A 17 14.56 -0.18 -11.34
CA GLY A 17 15.08 0.45 -12.56
C GLY A 17 14.44 -0.04 -13.86
N LYS A 18 13.77 -1.20 -13.84
CA LYS A 18 13.11 -1.83 -15.00
C LYS A 18 11.62 -2.02 -14.79
N GLY A 19 11.16 -2.06 -13.54
CA GLY A 19 9.77 -2.26 -13.17
C GLY A 19 9.60 -2.14 -11.65
N VAL A 20 8.41 -2.50 -11.18
CA VAL A 20 8.08 -2.44 -9.75
C VAL A 20 7.65 -3.81 -9.26
N ASN A 21 8.31 -4.28 -8.20
CA ASN A 21 7.89 -5.42 -7.40
C ASN A 21 6.91 -4.97 -6.33
N PHE A 22 5.78 -5.65 -6.22
CA PHE A 22 4.73 -5.39 -5.23
C PHE A 22 4.63 -6.57 -4.30
N THR A 23 4.55 -6.30 -3.01
CA THR A 23 4.31 -7.32 -2.00
C THR A 23 3.24 -6.86 -1.00
N LEU A 24 2.42 -7.79 -0.54
CA LEU A 24 1.36 -7.56 0.44
C LEU A 24 1.27 -8.74 1.41
N PHE A 25 1.38 -8.45 2.71
CA PHE A 25 1.13 -9.45 3.74
C PHE A 25 -0.37 -9.67 3.92
N SER A 26 -0.84 -10.90 3.73
CA SER A 26 -2.21 -11.30 4.07
C SER A 26 -2.34 -12.82 4.24
N GLN A 27 -2.46 -13.26 5.50
CA GLN A 27 -2.58 -14.67 5.86
C GLN A 27 -3.89 -15.32 5.38
N HIS A 28 -5.01 -14.62 5.52
CA HIS A 28 -6.35 -15.16 5.26
C HIS A 28 -6.94 -14.75 3.90
N ALA A 29 -6.18 -14.03 3.07
CA ALA A 29 -6.63 -13.72 1.72
C ALA A 29 -6.73 -14.99 0.87
N GLY A 30 -7.78 -15.08 0.07
CA GLY A 30 -7.94 -16.07 -0.98
C GLY A 30 -7.39 -15.61 -2.34
N ARG A 31 -7.39 -14.29 -2.58
CA ARG A 31 -6.89 -13.67 -3.82
C ARG A 31 -6.56 -12.19 -3.55
N VAL A 32 -5.49 -11.68 -4.15
CA VAL A 32 -5.11 -10.27 -4.07
C VAL A 32 -5.00 -9.69 -5.47
N GLU A 33 -5.71 -8.60 -5.71
CA GLU A 33 -5.65 -7.82 -6.94
C GLU A 33 -4.88 -6.52 -6.70
N LEU A 34 -3.82 -6.31 -7.46
CA LEU A 34 -3.16 -5.01 -7.64
C LEU A 34 -3.99 -4.15 -8.59
N CYS A 35 -4.41 -2.98 -8.13
CA CYS A 35 -5.18 -2.02 -8.90
C CYS A 35 -4.28 -0.83 -9.25
N LEU A 36 -4.01 -0.63 -10.54
CA LEU A 36 -3.23 0.49 -11.07
C LEU A 36 -4.17 1.54 -11.67
N PHE A 37 -3.87 2.82 -11.44
CA PHE A 37 -4.70 3.93 -11.92
C PHE A 37 -3.91 4.84 -12.86
N ASP A 38 -4.49 5.18 -14.01
CA ASP A 38 -3.91 6.17 -14.92
C ASP A 38 -4.20 7.61 -14.46
N GLU A 39 -3.81 8.60 -15.28
CA GLU A 39 -4.03 10.02 -14.97
C GLU A 39 -5.51 10.42 -15.05
N GLN A 40 -6.29 9.70 -15.84
CA GLN A 40 -7.73 9.86 -16.04
C GLN A 40 -8.54 9.13 -14.95
N GLY A 41 -7.90 8.32 -14.12
CA GLY A 41 -8.50 7.55 -13.05
C GLY A 41 -9.06 6.19 -13.48
N ALA A 42 -8.76 5.72 -14.69
CA ALA A 42 -9.16 4.38 -15.12
C ALA A 42 -8.37 3.32 -14.33
N GLU A 43 -9.11 2.34 -13.81
CA GLU A 43 -8.56 1.25 -12.99
C GLU A 43 -8.21 0.05 -13.87
N GLN A 44 -6.96 -0.39 -13.79
CA GLN A 44 -6.53 -1.69 -14.31
C GLN A 44 -6.24 -2.63 -13.14
N ARG A 45 -6.88 -3.80 -13.13
CA ARG A 45 -6.71 -4.82 -12.09
C ARG A 45 -5.82 -5.96 -12.59
N LEU A 46 -4.87 -6.36 -11.77
CA LEU A 46 -3.90 -7.42 -12.02
C LEU A 46 -3.86 -8.35 -10.81
N ASP A 47 -4.04 -9.65 -11.01
CA ASP A 47 -3.89 -10.62 -9.93
C ASP A 47 -2.44 -10.76 -9.53
N LEU A 48 -2.14 -10.70 -8.23
CA LEU A 48 -0.82 -11.06 -7.72
C LEU A 48 -0.66 -12.59 -7.85
N PRO A 49 0.24 -13.09 -8.72
CA PRO A 49 0.31 -14.52 -8.98
C PRO A 49 1.21 -15.27 -7.99
N GLY A 50 2.09 -14.55 -7.28
CA GLY A 50 3.01 -15.14 -6.30
C GLY A 50 2.42 -15.14 -4.89
N ARG A 51 2.63 -16.25 -4.16
CA ARG A 51 2.40 -16.34 -2.71
C ARG A 51 3.49 -17.17 -2.05
N SER A 52 4.24 -16.55 -1.14
CA SER A 52 5.29 -17.21 -0.35
C SER A 52 4.92 -17.05 1.13
N GLY A 53 4.47 -18.15 1.75
CA GLY A 53 3.85 -18.10 3.08
C GLY A 53 2.60 -17.21 3.08
N ASP A 54 2.66 -16.14 3.85
CA ASP A 54 1.58 -15.15 3.98
C ASP A 54 1.83 -13.88 3.16
N ILE A 55 2.87 -13.87 2.32
CA ILE A 55 3.23 -12.72 1.47
C ILE A 55 2.80 -12.99 0.03
N TRP A 56 1.84 -12.19 -0.43
CA TRP A 56 1.45 -12.10 -1.83
C TRP A 56 2.41 -11.19 -2.57
N HIS A 57 2.78 -11.55 -3.79
CA HIS A 57 3.76 -10.80 -4.56
C HIS A 57 3.52 -10.86 -6.05
N GLY A 58 4.00 -9.83 -6.75
CA GLY A 58 3.92 -9.70 -8.19
C GLY A 58 4.83 -8.61 -8.72
N TYR A 59 5.38 -8.81 -9.92
CA TYR A 59 6.25 -7.84 -10.58
C TYR A 59 5.62 -7.31 -11.86
N VAL A 60 5.60 -5.99 -11.99
CA VAL A 60 5.09 -5.30 -13.18
C VAL A 60 6.25 -4.64 -13.94
N PRO A 61 6.67 -5.18 -15.10
CA PRO A 61 7.74 -4.58 -15.90
C PRO A 61 7.31 -3.23 -16.48
N ALA A 62 8.28 -2.36 -16.72
CA ALA A 62 8.15 -1.00 -17.26
C ALA A 62 7.32 -0.03 -16.40
N LEU A 63 6.85 -0.44 -15.22
CA LEU A 63 6.21 0.47 -14.28
C LEU A 63 7.22 1.46 -13.73
N LYS A 64 6.84 2.75 -13.68
CA LYS A 64 7.70 3.82 -13.20
C LYS A 64 7.28 4.32 -11.82
N PRO A 65 8.20 4.87 -11.02
CA PRO A 65 7.87 5.59 -9.80
C PRO A 65 6.85 6.70 -10.06
N GLY A 66 5.91 6.89 -9.13
CA GLY A 66 4.80 7.84 -9.29
C GLY A 66 3.51 7.22 -9.84
N GLN A 67 3.56 5.94 -10.23
CA GLN A 67 2.34 5.20 -10.54
C GLN A 67 1.41 5.13 -9.32
N ARG A 68 0.13 5.47 -9.53
CA ARG A 68 -0.93 5.32 -8.52
C ARG A 68 -1.38 3.87 -8.47
N TYR A 69 -1.47 3.32 -7.27
CA TYR A 69 -1.92 1.95 -7.05
C TYR A 69 -2.68 1.77 -5.73
N GLY A 70 -3.41 0.67 -5.64
CA GLY A 70 -4.01 0.13 -4.41
C GLY A 70 -4.25 -1.37 -4.53
N TYR A 71 -4.81 -1.98 -3.50
CA TYR A 71 -5.11 -3.42 -3.48
C TYR A 71 -6.61 -3.69 -3.28
N ARG A 72 -7.11 -4.76 -3.89
CA ARG A 72 -8.40 -5.37 -3.52
C ARG A 72 -8.11 -6.78 -3.04
N VAL A 73 -8.50 -7.05 -1.81
CA VAL A 73 -8.19 -8.33 -1.15
C VAL A 73 -9.48 -9.11 -0.99
N HIS A 74 -9.51 -10.29 -1.60
CA HIS A 74 -10.59 -11.25 -1.52
C HIS A 74 -10.31 -12.21 -0.37
N GLY A 75 -11.34 -12.59 0.36
CA GLY A 75 -11.24 -13.51 1.47
C GLY A 75 -12.61 -13.72 2.13
N PRO A 76 -12.67 -14.49 3.22
CA PRO A 76 -13.92 -14.77 3.90
C PRO A 76 -14.53 -13.49 4.50
N TRP A 77 -15.82 -13.28 4.26
CA TRP A 77 -16.61 -12.30 5.00
C TRP A 77 -17.29 -13.00 6.18
N ALA A 78 -16.61 -13.00 7.34
CA ALA A 78 -17.10 -13.60 8.58
C ALA A 78 -16.85 -12.63 9.75
N PRO A 79 -17.64 -11.53 9.85
CA PRO A 79 -17.38 -10.46 10.81
C PRO A 79 -17.45 -10.93 12.27
N GLN A 80 -18.21 -11.98 12.57
CA GLN A 80 -18.28 -12.61 13.89
C GLN A 80 -16.96 -13.27 14.31
N GLN A 81 -16.13 -13.65 13.34
CA GLN A 81 -14.80 -14.23 13.53
C GLN A 81 -13.67 -13.20 13.31
N GLY A 82 -14.04 -11.92 13.12
CA GLY A 82 -13.09 -10.84 12.84
C GLY A 82 -12.65 -10.72 11.37
N HIS A 83 -13.09 -11.61 10.48
CA HIS A 83 -12.76 -11.54 9.06
C HIS A 83 -13.69 -10.57 8.31
N ARG A 84 -13.12 -9.52 7.73
CA ARG A 84 -13.87 -8.45 7.03
C ARG A 84 -13.31 -8.16 5.64
N PHE A 85 -12.93 -9.21 4.91
CA PHE A 85 -12.43 -9.06 3.54
C PHE A 85 -13.53 -8.55 2.61
N ASN A 86 -13.34 -7.37 2.03
CA ASN A 86 -14.31 -6.75 1.13
C ASN A 86 -13.59 -6.25 -0.13
N PRO A 87 -13.61 -7.02 -1.24
CA PRO A 87 -12.94 -6.63 -2.48
C PRO A 87 -13.59 -5.42 -3.16
N ALA A 88 -14.79 -4.99 -2.76
CA ALA A 88 -15.41 -3.77 -3.26
C ALA A 88 -14.68 -2.50 -2.77
N LYS A 89 -13.94 -2.59 -1.66
CA LYS A 89 -13.14 -1.49 -1.09
C LYS A 89 -11.71 -1.54 -1.63
N LEU A 90 -11.24 -0.42 -2.15
CA LEU A 90 -9.84 -0.23 -2.52
C LEU A 90 -9.03 0.01 -1.24
N LEU A 91 -8.02 -0.80 -1.00
CA LEU A 91 -7.15 -0.74 0.16
C LEU A 91 -5.84 -0.05 -0.19
N VAL A 92 -5.39 0.83 0.71
CA VAL A 92 -4.05 1.41 0.66
C VAL A 92 -3.06 0.38 1.18
N ASP A 93 -1.90 0.29 0.52
CA ASP A 93 -0.80 -0.55 0.97
C ASP A 93 -0.29 -0.07 2.36
N PRO A 94 -0.28 -0.94 3.39
CA PRO A 94 0.25 -0.60 4.71
C PRO A 94 1.72 -0.16 4.69
N CYS A 95 2.48 -0.62 3.69
CA CYS A 95 3.89 -0.30 3.48
C CYS A 95 4.10 0.78 2.40
N ALA A 96 3.05 1.47 1.96
CA ALA A 96 3.17 2.56 0.99
C ALA A 96 4.12 3.66 1.48
N ARG A 97 5.09 4.02 0.63
CA ARG A 97 6.01 5.14 0.91
C ARG A 97 5.37 6.51 0.71
N ALA A 98 4.28 6.59 -0.05
CA ALA A 98 3.51 7.79 -0.29
C ALA A 98 2.05 7.43 -0.55
N VAL A 99 1.13 8.29 -0.10
CA VAL A 99 -0.32 8.16 -0.34
C VAL A 99 -0.80 9.46 -0.98
N GLU A 100 -1.54 9.34 -2.07
CA GLU A 100 -2.19 10.46 -2.76
C GLU A 100 -3.70 10.35 -2.60
N GLY A 101 -4.35 11.43 -2.16
CA GLY A 101 -5.81 11.49 -1.95
C GLY A 101 -6.20 12.07 -0.60
N ASP A 102 -7.46 12.50 -0.48
CA ASP A 102 -8.13 12.71 0.79
C ASP A 102 -8.82 11.39 1.15
N VAL A 103 -8.64 10.88 2.36
CA VAL A 103 -9.26 9.62 2.79
C VAL A 103 -10.56 9.99 3.50
N PRO A 104 -11.73 9.90 2.84
CA PRO A 104 -12.99 10.04 3.57
C PRO A 104 -13.06 8.90 4.58
N ASP A 105 -13.22 9.27 5.85
CA ASP A 105 -13.28 8.34 6.97
C ASP A 105 -14.58 7.52 6.88
N ASP A 106 -14.50 6.34 6.26
CA ASP A 106 -15.61 5.40 6.18
C ASP A 106 -15.86 4.82 7.58
N ARG A 107 -17.00 5.16 8.20
CA ARG A 107 -17.39 4.73 9.56
C ARG A 107 -17.34 3.20 9.80
N CYS A 108 -17.29 2.39 8.74
CA CYS A 108 -17.17 0.93 8.84
C CYS A 108 -15.81 0.42 9.35
N PHE A 109 -14.76 1.25 9.37
CA PHE A 109 -13.40 0.85 9.78
C PHE A 109 -13.05 1.18 11.24
N MET A 110 -13.98 1.75 12.02
CA MET A 110 -13.71 2.08 13.43
C MET A 110 -13.82 0.85 14.33
N ALA A 111 -12.72 0.10 14.46
CA ALA A 111 -12.46 -0.75 15.62
C ALA A 111 -11.55 0.00 16.60
N ALA A 112 -11.91 -0.05 17.88
CA ALA A 112 -11.46 0.86 18.93
C ALA A 112 -9.94 0.87 19.23
N ARG A 113 -9.44 2.09 19.48
CA ARG A 113 -8.30 2.50 20.32
C ARG A 113 -6.92 1.89 20.00
N ARG A 114 -6.07 2.67 19.30
CA ARG A 114 -4.71 3.01 19.75
C ARG A 114 -4.17 4.22 18.97
N SER A 115 -3.82 5.26 19.72
CA SER A 115 -3.04 6.48 19.44
C SER A 115 -3.09 7.12 18.03
N PRO A 116 -3.57 8.37 17.89
CA PRO A 116 -3.58 9.06 16.61
C PRO A 116 -2.15 9.32 16.13
N ILE A 117 -1.83 8.85 14.92
CA ILE A 117 -0.63 9.26 14.19
C ILE A 117 -0.75 10.75 13.92
N ARG A 118 0.08 11.56 14.59
CA ARG A 118 0.09 13.01 14.42
C ARG A 118 0.77 13.36 13.09
N MET A 119 -0.01 13.46 12.01
CA MET A 119 0.47 13.95 10.72
C MET A 119 0.66 15.48 10.79
N THR A 120 1.90 15.96 10.70
CA THR A 120 2.20 17.40 10.58
C THR A 120 2.25 17.78 9.10
N THR A 121 1.29 18.58 8.65
CA THR A 121 1.23 19.11 7.27
C THR A 121 2.29 20.19 7.07
N ARG A 122 3.32 19.95 6.24
CA ARG A 122 4.22 21.02 5.78
C ARG A 122 3.85 21.45 4.37
N ARG A 123 3.21 22.61 4.22
CA ARG A 123 3.02 23.28 2.93
C ARG A 123 4.39 23.63 2.35
N LEU A 124 4.78 22.99 1.24
CA LEU A 124 5.79 23.57 0.36
C LEU A 124 5.08 24.55 -0.58
N ARG A 125 5.36 25.85 -0.42
CA ARG A 125 5.11 26.84 -1.47
C ARG A 125 6.19 26.67 -2.53
N ARG A 126 5.80 26.33 -3.76
CA ARG A 126 6.52 26.79 -4.95
C ARG A 126 5.56 27.39 -5.95
N SER A 127 6.07 28.45 -6.56
CA SER A 127 5.44 29.40 -7.46
C SER A 127 5.01 28.76 -8.78
N HIS A 128 3.82 29.17 -9.24
CA HIS A 128 3.22 28.92 -10.55
C HIS A 128 2.60 27.53 -10.79
N GLY A 129 1.29 27.45 -10.50
CA GLY A 129 0.33 26.96 -11.50
C GLY A 129 0.07 25.46 -11.62
N SER A 130 0.00 24.67 -10.53
CA SER A 130 -0.92 23.52 -10.38
C SER A 130 -0.72 22.88 -9.00
N SER A 131 -1.77 22.81 -8.18
CA SER A 131 -1.67 22.38 -6.78
C SER A 131 -1.79 20.86 -6.65
N ARG A 132 -0.66 20.12 -6.66
CA ARG A 132 -0.60 18.72 -6.20
C ARG A 132 0.00 18.68 -4.79
N ARG A 133 -0.77 18.20 -3.81
CA ARG A 133 -0.29 17.91 -2.43
C ARG A 133 0.24 16.48 -2.40
N ILE A 134 1.55 16.33 -2.28
CA ILE A 134 2.20 15.04 -2.03
C ILE A 134 2.47 14.94 -0.54
N LEU A 135 1.90 13.94 0.13
CA LEU A 135 2.18 13.63 1.54
C LEU A 135 3.43 12.75 1.60
N THR A 136 4.59 13.34 1.87
CA THR A 136 5.83 12.60 2.17
C THR A 136 5.98 12.45 3.68
N GLY A 137 5.82 11.23 4.21
CA GLY A 137 6.18 10.92 5.60
C GLY A 137 7.70 10.85 5.74
N ARG A 138 8.28 11.65 6.66
CA ARG A 138 9.65 11.41 7.13
C ARG A 138 9.59 10.41 8.27
N THR A 139 10.11 9.20 8.05
CA THR A 139 10.45 8.27 9.13
C THR A 139 11.67 8.82 9.85
N THR A 140 11.46 9.57 10.94
CA THR A 140 12.57 9.89 11.85
C THR A 140 12.86 8.61 12.65
N SER A 141 13.86 7.86 12.21
CA SER A 141 14.41 6.75 12.98
C SER A 141 15.00 7.30 14.28
N HIS A 142 14.30 7.07 15.39
CA HIS A 142 14.87 7.14 16.72
C HIS A 142 14.42 5.91 17.50
N ARG A 143 15.28 4.88 17.52
CA ARG A 143 15.45 4.08 18.73
C ARG A 143 16.88 3.54 18.78
N VAL A 144 17.69 4.23 19.58
CA VAL A 144 18.95 3.76 20.14
C VAL A 144 18.64 2.56 21.02
N PHE A 145 19.28 1.42 20.78
CA PHE A 145 19.32 0.30 21.71
C PHE A 145 20.34 0.61 22.82
N PRO A 146 19.99 0.60 24.12
CA PRO A 146 20.99 0.49 25.17
C PRO A 146 21.43 -0.98 25.30
N GLY A 147 22.73 -1.16 25.47
CA GLY A 147 23.44 -2.42 25.34
C GLY A 147 23.13 -3.47 26.42
N VAL A 148 23.52 -4.69 26.09
CA VAL A 148 23.77 -5.78 27.03
C VAL A 148 25.23 -6.18 26.81
N THR A 149 26.10 -5.67 27.67
CA THR A 149 27.42 -6.26 27.91
C THR A 149 27.23 -7.32 28.99
N ARG A 150 27.92 -8.43 28.79
CA ARG A 150 27.97 -9.63 29.64
C ARG A 150 28.36 -9.34 31.08
#